data_AF-A0A920QTE2-F1
#
_entry.id   AF-A0A920QTE2-F1
#
_cell.length_a   1.000
_cell.length_b   1.000
_cell.length_c   1.000
_cell.angle_alpha   90.00
_cell.angle_beta   90.00
_cell.angle_gamma   90.00
#
_symmetry.space_group_name_H-M   'P 1'
#
loop_
_entity.id
_entity.type
_entity.pdbx_description
1 polymer ?
#
loop_
_entity_poly.entity_id
_entity_poly.type
_entity_poly.pdbx_seq_one_letter_code
_entity_poly.pdbx_strand_id
1 'polypeptide(L)' 'MNNNFINIKVDREERPDLDAIYMEAVQTLTGSGGWPMTVFLTPDCKPFYAGTYFPPSDRQGILDLPES' A
#
# COMPACT_ATOMS: atom_id res chain seq x y z
N MET A 1 8.02 4.49 -10.75
CA MET A 1 8.31 4.85 -9.35
C MET A 1 9.27 6.01 -9.39
N ASN A 2 8.82 7.16 -8.87
CA ASN A 2 9.12 8.49 -9.41
C ASN A 2 10.01 9.25 -8.40
N ASN A 3 10.55 10.42 -8.75
CA ASN A 3 11.35 11.28 -7.85
C ASN A 3 10.61 11.74 -6.56
N ASN A 4 9.32 11.42 -6.44
CA ASN A 4 8.44 11.88 -5.36
C ASN A 4 8.25 10.84 -4.25
N PHE A 5 8.77 9.62 -4.41
CA PHE A 5 8.59 8.53 -3.44
C PHE A 5 9.91 7.85 -3.10
N ILE A 6 10.11 7.58 -1.81
CA ILE A 6 11.19 6.73 -1.32
C ILE A 6 10.65 5.30 -1.25
N ASN A 7 11.17 4.43 -2.11
CA ASN A 7 10.72 3.03 -2.14
C ASN A 7 11.52 2.20 -1.14
N ILE A 8 10.80 1.57 -0.22
CA ILE A 8 11.37 0.65 0.77
C ILE A 8 10.85 -0.75 0.44
N LYS A 9 11.77 -1.67 0.11
CA LYS A 9 11.43 -3.09 -0.02
C LYS A 9 11.63 -3.76 1.33
N VAL A 10 10.59 -4.44 1.80
CA VAL A 10 10.63 -5.22 3.04
C VAL A 10 10.48 -6.68 2.68
N ASP A 11 11.38 -7.52 3.18
CA ASP A 11 11.25 -8.97 3.10
C ASP A 11 10.50 -9.49 4.34
N ARG A 12 9.46 -10.29 4.13
CA ARG A 12 8.60 -10.81 5.20
C ARG A 12 9.29 -11.88 6.04
N GLU A 13 10.24 -12.62 5.46
CA GLU A 13 10.98 -13.66 6.18
C GLU A 13 11.98 -13.03 7.14
N GLU A 14 12.55 -11.89 6.75
CA GLU A 14 13.48 -11.13 7.59
C GLU A 14 12.76 -10.23 8.61
N ARG A 15 11.57 -9.71 8.26
CA ARG A 15 10.78 -8.77 9.08
C ARG A 15 9.30 -9.15 9.20
N PRO A 16 8.98 -10.30 9.83
CA PRO A 16 7.59 -10.72 10.05
C PRO A 16 6.82 -9.76 10.98
N ASP A 17 7.54 -8.99 11.79
CA ASP A 17 6.99 -7.93 12.65
C ASP A 17 6.36 -6.79 11.83
N LEU A 18 7.08 -6.30 10.82
CA LEU A 18 6.58 -5.25 9.94
C LEU A 18 5.46 -5.74 9.04
N ASP A 19 5.57 -6.99 8.58
CA ASP A 19 4.50 -7.61 7.80
C ASP A 19 3.15 -7.57 8.54
N ALA A 20 3.12 -8.09 9.77
CA ALA A 20 1.88 -8.15 10.56
C ALA A 20 1.24 -6.76 10.74
N ILE A 21 2.05 -5.75 11.05
CA ILE A 21 1.59 -4.35 11.24
C ILE A 21 0.99 -3.80 9.95
N TYR A 22 1.65 -3.99 8.81
CA TYR A 22 1.17 -3.43 7.54
C TYR A 22 0.01 -4.24 6.95
N MET A 23 -0.06 -5.55 7.20
CA MET A 23 -1.20 -6.39 6.83
C MET A 23 -2.46 -5.95 7.56
N GLU A 24 -2.37 -5.62 8.85
CA GLU A 24 -3.48 -5.04 9.61
C GLU A 24 -3.92 -3.69 9.02
N ALA A 25 -2.97 -2.82 8.66
CA ALA A 25 -3.28 -1.55 8.01
C ALA A 25 -4.01 -1.74 6.67
N VAL A 26 -3.58 -2.69 5.84
CA VAL A 26 -4.21 -2.99 4.54
C VAL A 26 -5.62 -3.54 4.72
N GLN A 27 -5.81 -4.47 5.66
CA GLN A 27 -7.13 -5.01 5.99
C GLN A 27 -8.05 -3.91 6.51
N THR A 28 -7.55 -3.01 7.35
CA THR A 28 -8.32 -1.87 7.88
C THR A 28 -8.73 -0.90 6.77
N LEU A 29 -7.82 -0.61 5.82
CA LEU A 29 -8.06 0.36 4.75
C LEU A 29 -8.90 -0.20 3.59
N THR A 30 -8.78 -1.49 3.29
CA THR A 30 -9.39 -2.09 2.08
C THR A 30 -10.43 -3.17 2.36
N GLY A 31 -10.59 -3.60 3.62
CA GLY A 31 -11.46 -4.71 4.01
C GLY A 31 -10.96 -6.10 3.60
N SER A 32 -9.80 -6.19 2.93
CA SER A 32 -9.18 -7.44 2.48
C SER A 32 -7.66 -7.38 2.69
N GLY A 33 -7.00 -8.54 2.74
CA GLY A 33 -5.56 -8.63 2.93
C GLY A 33 -4.95 -9.58 1.92
N GLY A 34 -3.64 -9.47 1.70
CA GLY A 34 -2.93 -10.35 0.79
C GLY A 34 -1.62 -9.80 0.29
N TRP A 35 -1.02 -10.56 -0.62
CA TRP A 35 0.30 -10.29 -1.17
C TRP A 35 0.26 -10.25 -2.70
N PRO A 36 1.14 -9.47 -3.37
CA PRO A 36 2.10 -8.51 -2.78
C PRO A 36 1.36 -7.38 -2.07
N MET A 37 1.97 -6.81 -1.03
CA MET A 37 1.39 -5.74 -0.23
C MET A 37 2.13 -4.44 -0.53
N THR A 38 1.38 -3.36 -0.81
CA THR A 38 1.94 -2.03 -1.01
C THR A 38 1.23 -1.04 -0.10
N VAL A 39 2.01 -0.31 0.70
CA VAL A 39 1.50 0.69 1.65
C VAL A 39 2.23 2.00 1.41
N PHE A 40 1.47 3.10 1.35
CA PHE A 40 1.98 4.45 1.30
C PHE A 40 1.79 5.13 2.65
N LEU A 41 2.88 5.72 3.13
CA LEU A 41 2.99 6.32 4.45
C LEU A 41 3.26 7.81 4.31
N THR A 42 2.75 8.60 5.26
CA THR A 42 3.24 9.96 5.48
C THR A 42 4.67 9.92 6.05
N PRO A 43 5.41 11.04 6.06
CA PRO A 43 6.73 11.10 6.70
C PRO A 43 6.74 10.69 8.19
N ASP A 44 5.59 10.78 8.86
CA ASP A 44 5.40 10.35 10.25
C ASP A 44 5.06 8.84 10.40
N CYS A 45 5.30 8.05 9.35
CA CYS A 45 5.02 6.61 9.28
C CYS A 45 3.53 6.25 9.46
N LYS A 46 2.60 7.15 9.12
CA LYS A 46 1.16 6.86 9.18
C LYS A 46 0.64 6.37 7.82
N PRO A 47 0.01 5.18 7.75
CA PRO A 47 -0.64 4.71 6.53
C PRO A 47 -1.79 5.62 6.11
N PHE A 48 -1.81 6.01 4.84
CA PHE A 48 -2.93 6.75 4.25
C PHE A 48 -3.50 6.08 2.99
N TYR A 49 -2.73 5.21 2.36
CA TYR A 49 -3.18 4.41 1.22
C TYR A 49 -2.50 3.05 1.26
N ALA A 50 -3.23 2.00 0.97
CA ALA A 50 -2.71 0.64 0.99
C ALA A 50 -3.52 -0.26 0.07
N GLY A 51 -2.89 -1.32 -0.43
CA GLY A 51 -3.54 -2.31 -1.26
C GLY A 51 -2.63 -3.48 -1.55
N THR A 52 -3.18 -4.47 -2.23
CA THR A 52 -2.44 -5.68 -2.59
C THR A 52 -1.90 -5.55 -4.01
N TYR A 53 -2.71 -5.91 -5.00
CA TYR A 53 -2.36 -5.89 -6.41
C TYR A 53 -2.75 -4.56 -7.07
N PHE A 54 -1.73 -3.84 -7.53
CA PHE A 54 -1.89 -2.66 -8.38
C PHE A 54 -1.56 -3.03 -9.84
N PRO A 55 -2.56 -3.14 -10.73
CA PRO A 55 -2.29 -3.42 -12.14
C PRO A 55 -1.48 -2.27 -12.76
N PRO A 56 -0.54 -2.56 -13.68
CA PRO A 56 0.34 -1.57 -14.30
C PRO A 56 -0.38 -0.57 -15.24
N SER A 57 -1.65 -0.83 -15.55
CA SER A 57 -2.53 0.08 -16.28
C SER A 57 -3.86 0.15 -15.55
N ASP A 58 -4.43 1.35 -15.47
CA ASP A 58 -5.79 1.56 -14.99
C ASP A 58 -6.73 0.71 -15.86
N ARG A 59 -7.20 -0.41 -15.31
CA ARG A 59 -8.45 -0.99 -15.78
C ARG A 59 -9.52 0.01 -15.38
N GLN A 60 -10.04 0.74 -16.36
CA GLN A 60 -11.26 1.54 -16.30
C GLN A 60 -12.15 1.12 -15.12
N GLY A 61 -12.24 1.96 -14.09
CA GLY A 61 -13.27 1.83 -13.04
C GLY A 61 -12.85 1.87 -11.58
N ILE A 62 -11.57 2.07 -11.21
CA ILE A 62 -11.20 2.31 -9.81
C ILE A 62 -11.12 3.81 -9.55
N LEU A 63 -12.28 4.34 -9.14
CA LEU A 63 -12.55 5.58 -8.40
C LEU A 63 -11.76 6.83 -8.81
N ASP A 64 -12.42 7.68 -9.61
CA ASP A 64 -12.09 9.10 -9.77
C ASP A 64 -11.83 9.76 -8.41
N LEU A 65 -10.63 10.30 -8.23
CA LEU A 65 -10.44 11.35 -7.24
C LEU A 65 -11.17 12.59 -7.76
N PRO A 66 -12.00 13.28 -6.94
CA PRO A 66 -12.81 14.39 -7.41
C PRO A 66 -11.92 15.54 -7.84
N GLU A 67 -11.95 15.90 -9.12
CA GLU A 67 -11.47 17.21 -9.56
C GLU A 67 -12.48 18.30 -9.13
N SER A 68 -11.92 19.42 -8.67
CA SER A 68 -12.58 20.62 -8.17
C SER A 68 -13.55 21.28 -9.14
#